data_AF-A0A2I0JHT4-F1
#
_entry.id   AF-A0A2I0JHT4-F1
#
_cell.length_a   1.000
_cell.length_b   1.000
_cell.length_c   1.000
_cell.angle_alpha   90.00
_cell.angle_beta   90.00
_cell.angle_gamma   90.00
#
_symmetry.space_group_name_H-M   'P 1'
#
loop_
_entity.id
_entity.type
_entity.pdbx_description
1 polymer ?
#
loop_
_entity_poly.entity_id
_entity_poly.type
_entity_poly.pdbx_seq_one_letter_code
_entity_poly.pdbx_strand_id
1 'polypeptide(L)'
;MVSANPPKNPKAKLHTDPSKSANNVFHIGGTPVEFPYQPYGTQLAFMGRVISTLDRAQRDGHCHALLESPTGTGKSLSLLCSTLAWQQNYKLKSRNVNPSQLKPAPEAFTDPLNYGGGFVPEVEPSGQGNAESVQPPAESNSKAKKKLAPTIFYSSKLLLRNRDVGCSEFKNANKVKAHPSLQKGGCHEAHDIEDLVKVGQVVRGCSYYAARSMADDAQLVFCPYSYVVNPVIRGAMDVDIKGAILIFDEAHNIEDIAREAGSVDIEEDVLQKLHSELEELCPINALIYQPLCEVTQDLISWMERRKSTLEKREFQHYVSCWTGDKAIKELQEAHISQQCFPILLECATKAIKAATDLELETPHLSGMSVITLEGLFSSLTYFFCRNGSHILDYQLALQRYIKRDASK
;
A
#
# COMPACT_ATOMS: atom_id res chain seq x y z
N MET A 1 7.30 35.55 45.09
CA MET A 1 6.93 36.43 43.97
C MET A 1 7.90 36.12 42.84
N VAL A 2 7.55 35.59 41.66
CA VAL A 2 6.28 35.49 40.94
C VAL A 2 6.28 34.14 40.21
N SER A 3 5.19 33.40 40.35
CA SER A 3 4.87 32.20 39.57
C SER A 3 4.31 32.64 38.22
N ALA A 4 4.92 32.22 37.10
CA ALA A 4 4.42 32.48 35.76
C ALA A 4 3.68 31.24 35.26
N ASN A 5 2.35 31.26 35.35
CA ASN A 5 1.50 30.28 34.71
C ASN A 5 1.58 30.43 33.17
N PRO A 6 1.55 29.33 32.40
CA PRO A 6 1.41 29.40 30.95
C PRO A 6 0.02 29.95 30.58
N PRO A 7 -0.12 30.66 29.45
CA PRO A 7 -1.39 31.26 29.06
C PRO A 7 -2.42 30.17 28.76
N LYS A 8 -3.59 30.27 29.40
CA LYS A 8 -4.77 29.47 29.07
C LYS A 8 -5.18 29.82 27.64
N ASN A 9 -5.01 28.90 26.70
CA ASN A 9 -5.68 28.97 25.40
C ASN A 9 -7.20 29.04 25.66
N PRO A 10 -7.91 30.08 25.20
CA PRO A 10 -9.35 30.04 25.20
C PRO A 10 -9.76 28.98 24.19
N LYS A 11 -10.34 27.88 24.68
CA LYS A 11 -11.13 26.97 23.85
C LYS A 11 -12.17 27.83 23.15
N ALA A 12 -11.96 28.12 21.87
CA ALA A 12 -13.02 28.59 21.01
C ALA A 12 -14.07 27.46 20.99
N LYS A 13 -15.10 27.62 21.81
CA LYS A 13 -16.33 26.84 21.68
C LYS A 13 -16.84 27.16 20.28
N LEU A 14 -16.74 26.21 19.35
CA LEU A 14 -17.59 26.18 18.18
C LEU A 14 -19.02 26.08 18.73
N HIS A 15 -19.67 27.23 18.92
CA HIS A 15 -21.10 27.27 19.14
C HIS A 15 -21.73 26.86 17.81
N THR A 16 -22.05 25.58 17.68
CA THR A 16 -23.02 25.11 16.70
C THR A 16 -24.39 25.55 17.17
N ASP A 17 -24.83 26.71 16.68
CA ASP A 17 -26.22 27.14 16.77
C ASP A 17 -27.06 26.17 15.90
N PRO A 18 -27.99 25.37 16.45
CA PRO A 18 -28.68 24.32 15.68
C PRO A 18 -29.73 24.84 14.69
N SER A 19 -29.76 26.15 14.41
CA SER A 19 -30.93 26.82 13.83
C SER A 19 -30.74 27.37 12.40
N LYS A 20 -29.64 27.08 11.70
CA LYS A 20 -29.48 27.41 10.26
C LYS A 20 -28.64 26.39 9.48
N SER A 21 -29.26 25.32 8.99
CA SER A 21 -28.76 24.56 7.83
C SER A 21 -29.90 24.32 6.85
N ALA A 22 -30.27 25.35 6.09
CA ALA A 22 -30.93 25.09 4.83
C ALA A 22 -29.86 24.47 3.92
N ASN A 23 -29.84 23.14 3.84
CA ASN A 23 -28.94 22.42 2.95
C ASN A 23 -29.31 22.78 1.51
N ASN A 24 -28.57 23.72 0.93
CA ASN A 24 -28.82 24.18 -0.43
C ASN A 24 -28.30 23.10 -1.40
N VAL A 25 -29.23 22.52 -2.16
CA VAL A 25 -28.91 21.53 -3.20
C VAL A 25 -28.70 22.23 -4.52
N PHE A 26 -27.51 22.08 -5.10
CA PHE A 26 -27.12 22.65 -6.38
C PHE A 26 -27.03 21.55 -7.44
N HIS A 27 -27.64 21.74 -8.60
CA HIS A 27 -27.58 20.76 -9.68
C HIS A 27 -26.37 21.05 -10.58
N ILE A 28 -25.33 20.21 -10.46
CA ILE A 28 -24.06 20.37 -11.17
C ILE A 28 -23.88 19.14 -12.08
N GLY A 29 -23.83 19.34 -13.39
CA GLY A 29 -23.72 18.22 -14.35
C GLY A 29 -24.85 17.18 -14.22
N GLY A 30 -26.04 17.60 -13.79
CA GLY A 30 -27.18 16.69 -13.53
C GLY A 30 -27.08 15.88 -12.23
N THR A 31 -26.07 16.14 -11.39
CA THR A 31 -25.95 15.55 -10.05
C THR A 31 -26.40 16.57 -8.99
N PRO A 32 -27.32 16.22 -8.08
CA PRO A 32 -27.69 17.07 -6.96
C PRO A 32 -26.57 17.07 -5.92
N VAL A 33 -25.91 18.22 -5.74
CA VAL A 33 -24.81 18.41 -4.79
C VAL A 33 -25.30 19.24 -3.62
N GLU A 34 -25.27 18.65 -2.44
CA GLU A 34 -25.48 19.37 -1.19
C GLU A 34 -24.21 20.16 -0.85
N PHE A 35 -24.37 21.48 -0.67
CA PHE A 35 -23.26 22.37 -0.33
C PHE A 35 -23.63 23.28 0.84
N PRO A 36 -22.77 23.41 1.86
CA PRO A 36 -23.14 24.10 3.12
C PRO A 36 -23.25 25.62 3.00
N TYR A 37 -22.80 26.21 1.89
CA TYR A 37 -22.79 27.65 1.64
C TYR A 37 -23.31 27.98 0.24
N GLN A 38 -23.37 29.26 -0.12
CA GLN A 38 -23.51 29.63 -1.52
C GLN A 38 -22.16 29.44 -2.23
N PRO A 39 -22.02 28.53 -3.20
CA PRO A 39 -20.73 28.25 -3.83
C PRO A 39 -20.30 29.41 -4.74
N TYR A 40 -19.01 29.71 -4.73
CA TYR A 40 -18.41 30.65 -5.68
C TYR A 40 -18.38 30.06 -7.10
N GLY A 41 -18.26 30.92 -8.12
CA GLY A 41 -18.15 30.47 -9.51
C GLY A 41 -16.98 29.50 -9.74
N THR A 42 -15.85 29.71 -9.04
CA THR A 42 -14.69 28.81 -9.07
C THR A 42 -15.00 27.45 -8.43
N GLN A 43 -15.74 27.40 -7.32
CA GLN A 43 -16.17 26.17 -6.68
C GLN A 43 -17.15 25.39 -7.56
N LEU A 44 -18.09 26.07 -8.21
CA LEU A 44 -19.01 25.47 -9.19
C LEU A 44 -18.25 24.87 -10.37
N ALA A 45 -17.28 25.59 -10.93
CA ALA A 45 -16.44 25.10 -12.02
C ALA A 45 -15.60 23.88 -11.59
N PHE A 46 -15.04 23.92 -10.38
CA PHE A 46 -14.28 22.82 -9.80
C PHE A 46 -15.14 21.56 -9.62
N MET A 47 -16.29 21.70 -8.94
CA MET A 47 -17.27 20.61 -8.75
C MET A 47 -17.76 20.03 -10.09
N GLY A 48 -18.05 20.90 -11.07
CA GLY A 48 -18.45 20.48 -12.40
C GLY A 48 -17.37 19.65 -13.10
N ARG A 49 -16.09 20.02 -12.92
CA ARG A 49 -14.98 19.25 -13.47
C ARG A 49 -14.86 17.88 -12.80
N VAL A 50 -14.93 17.81 -11.46
CA VAL A 50 -14.91 16.54 -10.71
C VAL A 50 -16.01 15.60 -11.22
N ILE A 51 -17.25 16.06 -11.28
CA ILE A 51 -18.40 15.25 -11.74
C ILE A 51 -18.19 14.76 -13.18
N SER A 52 -17.75 15.65 -14.08
CA SER A 52 -17.50 15.28 -15.47
C SER A 52 -16.40 14.23 -15.64
N THR A 53 -15.37 14.27 -14.79
CA THR A 53 -14.28 13.28 -14.79
C THR A 53 -14.80 11.92 -14.32
N LEU A 54 -15.59 11.88 -13.25
CA LEU A 54 -16.18 10.65 -12.72
C LEU A 54 -17.16 10.01 -13.72
N ASP A 55 -17.99 10.81 -14.38
CA ASP A 55 -18.89 10.34 -15.44
C ASP A 55 -18.12 9.75 -16.64
N ARG A 56 -16.97 10.33 -17.01
CA ARG A 56 -16.09 9.77 -18.06
C ARG A 56 -15.44 8.47 -17.59
N ALA A 57 -14.89 8.44 -16.38
CA ALA A 57 -14.31 7.23 -15.79
C ALA A 57 -15.31 6.07 -15.79
N GLN A 58 -16.58 6.35 -15.47
CA GLN A 58 -17.63 5.34 -15.51
C GLN A 58 -17.88 4.80 -16.93
N ARG A 59 -17.91 5.66 -17.96
CA ARG A 59 -18.18 5.23 -19.34
C ARG A 59 -16.99 4.52 -19.99
N ASP A 60 -15.80 5.03 -19.76
CA ASP A 60 -14.58 4.64 -20.48
C ASP A 60 -13.70 3.67 -19.67
N GLY A 61 -14.17 3.27 -18.47
CA GLY A 61 -13.50 2.36 -17.54
C GLY A 61 -12.40 3.01 -16.70
N HIS A 62 -11.81 4.12 -17.16
CA HIS A 62 -10.78 4.87 -16.44
C HIS A 62 -10.75 6.34 -16.88
N CYS A 63 -10.52 7.26 -15.94
CA CYS A 63 -10.24 8.66 -16.24
C CYS A 63 -9.48 9.32 -15.09
N HIS A 64 -8.50 10.15 -15.41
CA HIS A 64 -7.72 10.92 -14.43
C HIS A 64 -7.90 12.42 -14.67
N ALA A 65 -7.84 13.21 -13.60
CA ALA A 65 -7.86 14.66 -13.68
C ALA A 65 -6.86 15.28 -12.70
N LEU A 66 -6.08 16.23 -13.20
CA LEU A 66 -5.28 17.14 -12.40
C LEU A 66 -6.05 18.46 -12.26
N LEU A 67 -6.47 18.79 -11.04
CA LEU A 67 -7.29 19.96 -10.75
C LEU A 67 -6.52 20.94 -9.88
N GLU A 68 -6.19 22.10 -10.44
CA GLU A 68 -5.54 23.18 -9.72
C GLU A 68 -6.58 24.20 -9.24
N SER A 69 -6.45 24.64 -7.99
CA SER A 69 -7.22 25.75 -7.43
C SER A 69 -6.37 26.50 -6.39
N PRO A 70 -6.40 27.85 -6.35
CA PRO A 70 -5.68 28.62 -5.35
C PRO A 70 -6.06 28.24 -3.91
N THR A 71 -5.12 28.41 -2.97
CA THR A 71 -5.37 28.18 -1.55
C THR A 71 -6.49 29.10 -1.03
N GLY A 72 -7.26 28.63 -0.04
CA GLY A 72 -8.36 29.39 0.55
C GLY A 72 -9.67 29.44 -0.27
N THR A 73 -9.74 28.79 -1.44
CA THR A 73 -10.95 28.76 -2.29
C THR A 73 -11.97 27.68 -1.90
N GLY A 74 -11.71 26.89 -0.86
CA GLY A 74 -12.58 25.78 -0.45
C GLY A 74 -12.48 24.56 -1.38
N LYS A 75 -11.27 24.26 -1.88
CA LYS A 75 -10.96 23.10 -2.74
C LYS A 75 -11.44 21.79 -2.10
N SER A 76 -10.99 21.47 -0.89
CA SER A 76 -11.32 20.21 -0.22
C SER A 76 -12.83 20.08 0.04
N LEU A 77 -13.51 21.18 0.37
CA LEU A 77 -14.97 21.20 0.52
C LEU A 77 -15.68 20.90 -0.81
N SER A 78 -15.30 21.59 -1.89
CA SER A 78 -15.86 21.39 -3.23
C SER A 78 -15.63 19.97 -3.73
N LEU A 79 -14.42 19.45 -3.53
CA LEU A 79 -13.99 18.11 -3.91
C LEU A 79 -14.80 17.03 -3.20
N LEU A 80 -14.92 17.10 -1.86
CA LEU A 80 -15.67 16.12 -1.09
C LEU A 80 -17.17 16.18 -1.38
N CYS A 81 -17.78 17.37 -1.40
CA CYS A 81 -19.22 17.52 -1.68
C CYS A 81 -19.59 16.94 -3.06
N SER A 82 -18.84 17.30 -4.11
CA SER A 82 -19.13 16.80 -5.47
C SER A 82 -18.88 15.30 -5.62
N THR A 83 -17.81 14.78 -5.01
CA THR A 83 -17.49 13.34 -5.08
C THR A 83 -18.50 12.49 -4.33
N LEU A 84 -18.86 12.87 -3.10
CA LEU A 84 -19.87 12.16 -2.30
C LEU A 84 -21.25 12.20 -2.97
N ALA A 85 -21.64 13.36 -3.50
CA ALA A 85 -22.89 13.51 -4.25
C ALA A 85 -22.92 12.58 -5.48
N TRP A 86 -21.82 12.52 -6.24
CA TRP A 86 -21.71 11.62 -7.38
C TRP A 86 -21.80 10.14 -6.95
N GLN A 87 -21.07 9.75 -5.88
CA GLN A 87 -21.09 8.39 -5.36
C GLN A 87 -22.51 7.97 -4.92
N GLN A 88 -23.25 8.85 -4.26
CA GLN A 88 -24.64 8.61 -3.86
C GLN A 88 -25.57 8.49 -5.06
N ASN A 89 -25.47 9.41 -6.03
CA ASN A 89 -26.27 9.40 -7.26
C ASN A 89 -26.01 8.14 -8.09
N TYR A 90 -24.75 7.71 -8.18
CA TYR A 90 -24.37 6.46 -8.85
C TYR A 90 -25.02 5.24 -8.20
N LYS A 91 -24.99 5.13 -6.85
CA LYS A 91 -25.65 4.04 -6.11
C LYS A 91 -27.16 3.98 -6.38
N LEU A 92 -27.82 5.13 -6.50
CA LEU A 92 -29.26 5.22 -6.82
C LEU A 92 -29.55 4.77 -8.25
N LYS A 93 -28.76 5.22 -9.23
CA LYS A 93 -28.90 4.81 -10.63
C LYS A 93 -28.65 3.33 -10.84
N SER A 94 -27.59 2.77 -10.24
CA SER A 94 -27.23 1.36 -10.37
C SER A 94 -28.23 0.41 -9.73
N ARG A 95 -28.97 0.83 -8.68
CA ARG A 95 -30.07 0.04 -8.10
C ARG A 95 -31.27 -0.09 -9.04
N ASN A 96 -31.41 0.80 -10.02
CA ASN A 96 -32.50 0.82 -10.99
C ASN A 96 -32.13 0.15 -12.33
N VAL A 97 -30.93 -0.43 -12.45
CA VAL A 97 -30.43 -1.09 -13.67
C VAL A 97 -30.13 -2.57 -13.38
N ASN A 98 -30.56 -3.48 -14.27
CA ASN A 98 -30.34 -4.92 -14.11
C ASN A 98 -28.83 -5.26 -14.11
N PRO A 99 -28.33 -6.09 -13.16
CA PRO A 99 -26.89 -6.38 -13.00
C PRO A 99 -26.17 -7.02 -14.19
N SER A 100 -26.90 -7.54 -15.18
CA SER A 100 -26.34 -8.22 -16.35
C SER A 100 -25.67 -7.30 -17.37
N GLN A 101 -25.85 -5.97 -17.28
CA GLN A 101 -25.29 -4.98 -18.22
C GLN A 101 -24.12 -4.17 -17.65
N LEU A 102 -23.75 -4.39 -16.38
CA LEU A 102 -22.77 -3.55 -15.66
C LEU A 102 -21.36 -4.15 -15.58
N LYS A 103 -21.03 -5.19 -16.35
CA LYS A 103 -19.67 -5.77 -16.32
C LYS A 103 -18.68 -4.82 -17.00
N PRO A 104 -17.71 -4.22 -16.27
CA PRO A 104 -16.57 -3.56 -16.89
C PRO A 104 -15.73 -4.63 -17.61
N ALA A 105 -14.99 -4.22 -18.65
CA ALA A 105 -14.11 -5.11 -19.39
C ALA A 105 -13.09 -5.80 -18.44
N PRO A 106 -12.85 -7.12 -18.58
CA PRO A 106 -11.88 -7.88 -17.76
C PRO A 106 -10.48 -7.28 -17.76
N GLU A 107 -10.12 -6.56 -18.83
CA GLU A 107 -8.79 -6.03 -19.09
C GLU A 107 -8.48 -4.75 -18.28
N ALA A 108 -9.48 -4.12 -17.65
CA ALA A 108 -9.28 -2.95 -16.78
C ALA A 108 -9.05 -3.34 -15.29
N PHE A 109 -8.97 -4.64 -14.98
CA PHE A 109 -8.99 -5.16 -13.61
C PHE A 109 -7.64 -5.56 -13.02
N THR A 110 -6.54 -5.42 -13.76
CA THR A 110 -5.20 -5.55 -13.18
C THR A 110 -4.87 -4.24 -12.48
N ASP A 111 -5.06 -4.20 -11.17
CA ASP A 111 -4.52 -3.13 -10.35
C ASP A 111 -3.00 -3.04 -10.59
N PRO A 112 -2.49 -1.92 -11.15
CA PRO A 112 -1.08 -1.77 -11.53
C PRO A 112 -0.11 -1.94 -10.36
N LEU A 113 -0.62 -1.84 -9.13
CA LEU A 113 0.15 -1.82 -7.90
C LEU A 113 -0.01 -3.10 -7.05
N ASN A 114 -0.97 -3.98 -7.37
CA ASN A 114 -1.27 -5.15 -6.49
C ASN A 114 -0.36 -6.35 -6.73
N TYR A 115 0.42 -6.35 -7.82
CA TYR A 115 1.21 -7.51 -8.22
C TYR A 115 2.67 -7.21 -8.54
N GLY A 116 3.19 -6.05 -8.12
CA GLY A 116 4.58 -5.69 -8.45
C GLY A 116 4.88 -5.95 -9.93
N GLY A 117 4.21 -5.24 -10.86
CA GLY A 117 4.59 -5.26 -12.27
C GLY A 117 4.67 -6.63 -12.97
N GLY A 118 3.95 -7.67 -12.51
CA GLY A 118 3.98 -9.00 -13.10
C GLY A 118 3.32 -9.09 -14.48
N PHE A 119 4.07 -9.62 -15.44
CA PHE A 119 3.71 -10.07 -16.80
C PHE A 119 2.22 -10.28 -17.07
N VAL A 120 1.71 -9.58 -18.10
CA VAL A 120 0.52 -10.01 -18.85
C VAL A 120 1.00 -11.06 -19.85
N PRO A 121 0.58 -12.34 -19.77
CA PRO A 121 0.84 -13.28 -20.85
C PRO A 121 0.18 -12.75 -22.12
N GLU A 122 0.96 -12.51 -23.17
CA GLU A 122 0.40 -12.29 -24.50
C GLU A 122 -0.42 -13.52 -24.89
N VAL A 123 -1.69 -13.30 -25.19
CA VAL A 123 -2.54 -14.35 -25.77
C VAL A 123 -2.10 -14.51 -27.22
N GLU A 124 -1.20 -15.46 -27.48
CA GLU A 124 -0.96 -15.88 -28.86
C GLU A 124 -2.18 -16.65 -29.39
N PRO A 125 -2.58 -16.40 -30.66
CA PRO A 125 -3.73 -17.06 -31.24
C PRO A 125 -3.35 -18.44 -31.80
N SER A 126 -4.34 -19.32 -31.78
CA SER A 126 -4.55 -20.49 -32.64
C SER A 126 -4.11 -21.88 -32.12
N GLY A 127 -4.97 -22.87 -32.42
CA GLY A 127 -4.57 -24.27 -32.50
C GLY A 127 -5.58 -25.26 -31.94
N GLN A 128 -6.47 -25.79 -32.78
CA GLN A 128 -7.24 -27.00 -32.50
C GLN A 128 -6.28 -28.18 -32.22
N GLY A 129 -6.48 -28.91 -31.12
CA GLY A 129 -5.73 -30.14 -30.83
C GLY A 129 -6.30 -30.93 -29.66
N ASN A 130 -6.70 -32.17 -29.94
CA ASN A 130 -7.50 -33.11 -29.15
C ASN A 130 -7.10 -33.34 -27.68
N ALA A 131 -8.12 -33.48 -26.82
CA ALA A 131 -8.01 -33.91 -25.44
C ALA A 131 -8.12 -35.45 -25.32
N GLU A 132 -7.18 -36.08 -24.62
CA GLU A 132 -7.36 -37.41 -24.01
C GLU A 132 -7.43 -37.26 -22.49
N SER A 133 -8.46 -37.88 -21.92
CA SER A 133 -8.86 -37.81 -20.52
C SER A 133 -8.16 -38.86 -19.66
N VAL A 134 -7.57 -38.44 -18.53
CA VAL A 134 -7.21 -39.33 -17.43
C VAL A 134 -7.99 -38.91 -16.18
N GLN A 135 -8.75 -39.85 -15.62
CA GLN A 135 -9.59 -39.67 -14.43
C GLN A 135 -8.76 -39.75 -13.12
N PRO A 136 -9.16 -39.04 -12.05
CA PRO A 136 -8.54 -39.15 -10.72
C PRO A 136 -9.15 -40.30 -9.88
N PRO A 137 -8.40 -40.87 -8.90
CA PRO A 137 -8.93 -41.88 -7.99
C PRO A 137 -9.69 -41.30 -6.78
N ALA A 138 -10.49 -42.19 -6.18
CA ALA A 138 -11.68 -41.94 -5.37
C ALA A 138 -11.47 -41.37 -3.95
N GLU A 139 -12.48 -40.61 -3.52
CA GLU A 139 -12.67 -40.03 -2.18
C GLU A 139 -13.01 -41.09 -1.11
N SER A 140 -12.47 -40.89 0.10
CA SER A 140 -13.06 -41.42 1.33
C SER A 140 -13.46 -40.27 2.25
N ASN A 141 -14.74 -40.25 2.59
CA ASN A 141 -15.46 -39.17 3.25
C ASN A 141 -15.22 -39.19 4.77
N SER A 142 -14.56 -38.16 5.31
CA SER A 142 -14.71 -37.79 6.72
C SER A 142 -14.97 -36.28 6.85
N LYS A 143 -16.09 -35.95 7.50
CA LYS A 143 -16.68 -34.60 7.57
C LYS A 143 -15.82 -33.68 8.45
N ALA A 144 -14.94 -32.90 7.83
CA ALA A 144 -14.25 -31.76 8.46
C ALA A 144 -14.89 -30.44 8.01
N LYS A 145 -15.27 -29.59 8.97
CA LYS A 145 -15.84 -28.25 8.71
C LYS A 145 -14.81 -27.38 8.00
N LYS A 146 -15.09 -26.98 6.75
CA LYS A 146 -14.29 -26.01 5.97
C LYS A 146 -14.25 -24.64 6.69
N LYS A 147 -13.06 -24.19 7.09
CA LYS A 147 -12.80 -22.74 7.29
C LYS A 147 -12.79 -22.08 5.92
N LEU A 148 -13.50 -20.96 5.78
CA LEU A 148 -13.88 -20.33 4.51
C LEU A 148 -13.02 -19.13 4.07
N ALA A 149 -11.97 -18.76 4.81
CA ALA A 149 -11.01 -17.74 4.39
C ALA A 149 -9.68 -17.88 5.15
N PRO A 150 -8.54 -17.56 4.53
CA PRO A 150 -7.25 -17.49 5.20
C PRO A 150 -7.16 -16.23 6.08
N THR A 151 -6.62 -16.40 7.28
CA THR A 151 -6.43 -15.32 8.25
C THR A 151 -4.99 -14.83 8.16
N ILE A 152 -4.78 -13.54 7.87
CA ILE A 152 -3.46 -12.90 7.84
C ILE A 152 -3.31 -12.00 9.09
N PHE A 153 -2.22 -12.17 9.83
CA PHE A 153 -1.82 -11.28 10.92
C PHE A 153 -0.55 -10.50 10.53
N TYR A 154 -0.62 -9.18 10.65
CA TYR A 154 0.52 -8.28 10.51
C TYR A 154 1.26 -8.17 11.84
N SER A 155 2.57 -8.40 11.84
CA SER A 155 3.43 -8.19 13.01
C SER A 155 4.18 -6.87 12.87
N SER A 156 3.59 -5.79 13.39
CA SER A 156 4.43 -4.75 13.98
C SER A 156 5.05 -5.37 15.23
N LYS A 157 6.36 -5.61 15.21
CA LYS A 157 7.23 -5.99 16.35
C LYS A 157 6.44 -6.04 17.68
N LEU A 158 5.97 -7.23 18.07
CA LEU A 158 5.30 -7.45 19.35
C LEU A 158 6.23 -6.94 20.46
N LEU A 159 5.96 -5.72 20.96
CA LEU A 159 6.58 -5.16 22.17
C LEU A 159 6.09 -5.89 23.44
N LEU A 160 5.42 -7.03 23.30
CA LEU A 160 4.98 -7.84 24.42
C LEU A 160 6.14 -8.71 24.88
N ARG A 161 6.60 -8.46 26.12
CA ARG A 161 7.65 -9.21 26.81
C ARG A 161 7.36 -10.71 26.95
N ASN A 162 6.16 -11.18 26.62
CA ASN A 162 5.73 -12.56 26.84
C ASN A 162 5.03 -13.10 25.59
N ARG A 163 5.61 -14.13 24.96
CA ARG A 163 5.09 -14.75 23.72
C ARG A 163 3.76 -15.49 23.94
N ASP A 164 3.48 -15.91 25.17
CA ASP A 164 2.26 -16.68 25.51
C ASP A 164 1.00 -15.81 25.73
N VAL A 165 1.17 -14.49 25.77
CA VAL A 165 0.08 -13.53 26.06
C VAL A 165 -0.06 -12.56 24.89
N GLY A 166 -0.93 -12.88 23.93
CA GLY A 166 -1.30 -11.94 22.87
C GLY A 166 -1.92 -10.63 23.42
N CYS A 167 -1.95 -9.58 22.61
CA CYS A 167 -2.50 -8.28 23.01
C CYS A 167 -3.96 -8.41 23.48
N SER A 168 -4.23 -7.96 24.71
CA SER A 168 -5.55 -8.09 25.33
C SER A 168 -6.62 -7.24 24.65
N GLU A 169 -6.20 -6.11 24.10
CA GLU A 169 -7.00 -5.12 23.42
C GLU A 169 -7.34 -5.56 21.99
N PHE A 170 -6.46 -6.32 21.35
CA PHE A 170 -6.70 -6.88 20.02
C PHE A 170 -7.95 -7.76 19.99
N LYS A 171 -8.13 -8.61 21.00
CA LYS A 171 -9.32 -9.49 21.14
C LYS A 171 -10.63 -8.69 21.24
N ASN A 172 -10.56 -7.45 21.67
CA ASN A 172 -11.70 -6.55 21.85
C ASN A 172 -11.83 -5.52 20.71
N ALA A 173 -11.07 -5.61 19.61
CA ALA A 173 -11.17 -4.68 18.49
C ALA A 173 -12.61 -4.60 17.92
N ASN A 174 -13.30 -5.75 17.83
CA ASN A 174 -14.71 -5.81 17.39
C ASN A 174 -15.67 -5.06 18.33
N LYS A 175 -15.34 -4.93 19.62
CA LYS A 175 -16.15 -4.15 20.57
C LYS A 175 -16.03 -2.65 20.32
N VAL A 176 -14.89 -2.19 19.80
CA VAL A 176 -14.73 -0.80 19.33
C VAL A 176 -15.60 -0.61 18.09
N LYS A 177 -15.43 -1.46 17.07
CA LYS A 177 -16.22 -1.41 15.82
C LYS A 177 -17.73 -1.41 16.07
N ALA A 178 -18.22 -2.21 17.02
CA ALA A 178 -19.64 -2.32 17.34
C ALA A 178 -20.16 -1.29 18.35
N HIS A 179 -19.33 -0.35 18.81
CA HIS A 179 -19.75 0.59 19.84
C HIS A 179 -20.84 1.54 19.30
N PRO A 180 -21.97 1.73 20.02
CA PRO A 180 -23.11 2.52 19.53
C PRO A 180 -22.77 3.94 19.11
N SER A 181 -21.78 4.55 19.76
CA SER A 181 -21.37 5.92 19.41
C SER A 181 -20.77 6.04 18.01
N LEU A 182 -20.18 4.97 17.48
CA LEU A 182 -19.54 4.92 16.16
C LEU A 182 -20.49 4.39 15.07
N GLN A 183 -21.70 3.97 15.45
CA GLN A 183 -22.70 3.51 14.49
C GLN A 183 -23.44 4.69 13.86
N LYS A 184 -24.15 4.41 12.76
CA LYS A 184 -25.04 5.37 12.12
C LYS A 184 -26.07 5.93 13.11
N GLY A 185 -26.19 7.26 13.19
CA GLY A 185 -27.02 7.93 14.20
C GLY A 185 -26.39 8.04 15.61
N GLY A 186 -25.17 7.53 15.79
CA GLY A 186 -24.37 7.72 16.99
C GLY A 186 -23.71 9.10 17.04
N CYS A 187 -23.18 9.48 18.21
CA CYS A 187 -22.54 10.80 18.39
C CYS A 187 -21.21 10.97 17.64
N HIS A 188 -20.66 9.89 17.09
CA HIS A 188 -19.44 9.84 16.28
C HIS A 188 -19.71 9.07 14.95
N GLU A 189 -20.84 9.38 14.29
CA GLU A 189 -21.14 8.79 12.96
C GLU A 189 -20.01 9.06 11.95
N ALA A 190 -19.49 10.28 11.93
CA ALA A 190 -18.17 10.58 11.39
C ALA A 190 -17.18 10.66 12.56
N HIS A 191 -16.09 9.90 12.50
CA HIS A 191 -15.13 9.74 13.58
C HIS A 191 -13.70 9.94 13.09
N ASP A 192 -12.86 10.50 13.96
CA ASP A 192 -11.42 10.63 13.78
C ASP A 192 -10.65 9.61 14.63
N ILE A 193 -9.32 9.73 14.63
CA ILE A 193 -8.42 8.86 15.39
C ILE A 193 -8.68 9.03 16.89
N GLU A 194 -8.88 10.25 17.37
CA GLU A 194 -9.09 10.59 18.77
C GLU A 194 -10.39 9.97 19.32
N ASP A 195 -11.46 9.97 18.54
CA ASP A 195 -12.74 9.35 18.89
C ASP A 195 -12.62 7.82 18.96
N LEU A 196 -11.93 7.20 18.01
CA LEU A 196 -11.63 5.77 18.04
C LEU A 196 -10.77 5.39 19.26
N VAL A 197 -9.81 6.22 19.65
CA VAL A 197 -8.99 6.02 20.84
C VAL A 197 -9.82 6.14 22.11
N LYS A 198 -10.70 7.15 22.23
CA LYS A 198 -11.60 7.30 23.38
C LYS A 198 -12.48 6.07 23.56
N VAL A 199 -13.11 5.60 22.48
CA VAL A 199 -13.94 4.38 22.52
C VAL A 199 -13.09 3.15 22.85
N GLY A 200 -11.91 3.03 22.24
CA GLY A 200 -10.95 1.96 22.51
C GLY A 200 -10.56 1.85 23.98
N GLN A 201 -10.32 2.98 24.65
CA GLN A 201 -10.03 3.04 26.08
C GLN A 201 -11.23 2.56 26.94
N VAL A 202 -12.45 2.94 26.57
CA VAL A 202 -13.67 2.55 27.30
C VAL A 202 -13.90 1.04 27.21
N VAL A 203 -13.80 0.46 26.01
CA VAL A 203 -14.08 -0.97 25.78
C VAL A 203 -12.85 -1.87 25.94
N ARG A 204 -11.69 -1.29 26.28
CA ARG A 204 -10.37 -1.94 26.30
C ARG A 204 -10.11 -2.72 25.00
N GLY A 205 -10.35 -2.04 23.88
CA GLY A 205 -10.22 -2.58 22.53
C GLY A 205 -9.19 -1.83 21.69
N CYS A 206 -8.58 -2.52 20.74
CA CYS A 206 -7.55 -1.95 19.89
C CYS A 206 -8.18 -1.08 18.79
N SER A 207 -8.01 0.24 18.90
CA SER A 207 -8.51 1.21 17.93
C SER A 207 -7.89 1.06 16.54
N TYR A 208 -6.61 0.66 16.46
CA TYR A 208 -5.92 0.43 15.19
C TYR A 208 -6.58 -0.68 14.36
N TYR A 209 -6.75 -1.87 14.96
CA TYR A 209 -7.39 -3.00 14.27
C TYR A 209 -8.89 -2.79 14.06
N ALA A 210 -9.55 -2.01 14.93
CA ALA A 210 -10.92 -1.58 14.70
C ALA A 210 -11.04 -0.67 13.47
N ALA A 211 -10.21 0.37 13.37
CA ALA A 211 -10.16 1.28 12.23
C ALA A 211 -9.92 0.52 10.92
N ARG A 212 -8.97 -0.42 10.93
CA ARG A 212 -8.67 -1.27 9.76
C ARG A 212 -9.92 -2.04 9.30
N SER A 213 -10.62 -2.70 10.22
CA SER A 213 -11.85 -3.44 9.89
C SER A 213 -13.06 -2.54 9.56
N MET A 214 -13.04 -1.28 9.97
CA MET A 214 -14.10 -0.31 9.66
C MET A 214 -13.91 0.32 8.28
N ALA A 215 -12.68 0.34 7.75
CA ALA A 215 -12.38 0.89 6.43
C ALA A 215 -13.15 0.17 5.31
N ASP A 216 -13.33 -1.15 5.40
CA ASP A 216 -14.05 -1.98 4.41
C ASP A 216 -15.50 -1.53 4.18
N ASP A 217 -16.15 -1.05 5.24
CA ASP A 217 -17.56 -0.65 5.24
C ASP A 217 -17.74 0.87 5.08
N ALA A 218 -16.64 1.63 5.02
CA ALA A 218 -16.67 3.09 5.04
C ALA A 218 -17.05 3.69 3.67
N GLN A 219 -17.71 4.84 3.70
CA GLN A 219 -18.02 5.60 2.47
C GLN A 219 -16.85 6.49 2.03
N LEU A 220 -16.01 6.88 2.98
CA LEU A 220 -14.85 7.76 2.84
C LEU A 220 -13.79 7.30 3.83
N VAL A 221 -12.57 7.06 3.35
CA VAL A 221 -11.41 6.70 4.15
C VAL A 221 -10.35 7.77 3.96
N PHE A 222 -9.85 8.32 5.07
CA PHE A 222 -8.68 9.19 5.05
C PHE A 222 -7.44 8.34 5.39
N CYS A 223 -6.46 8.32 4.50
CA CYS A 223 -5.19 7.62 4.73
C CYS A 223 -4.01 8.42 4.16
N PRO A 224 -2.78 8.18 4.68
CA PRO A 224 -1.57 8.74 4.08
C PRO A 224 -1.35 8.24 2.65
N TYR A 225 -0.61 9.00 1.83
CA TYR A 225 -0.30 8.60 0.46
C TYR A 225 0.43 7.27 0.37
N SER A 226 1.29 6.99 1.35
CA SER A 226 2.07 5.75 1.40
C SER A 226 1.20 4.50 1.44
N TYR A 227 -0.04 4.58 1.96
CA TYR A 227 -0.95 3.43 2.00
C TYR A 227 -1.52 3.11 0.61
N VAL A 228 -1.44 4.04 -0.33
CA VAL A 228 -1.92 3.89 -1.70
C VAL A 228 -0.76 3.62 -2.66
N VAL A 229 0.34 4.36 -2.49
CA VAL A 229 1.48 4.38 -3.42
C VAL A 229 2.49 3.27 -3.14
N ASN A 230 2.73 2.93 -1.87
CA ASN A 230 3.72 1.90 -1.53
C ASN A 230 3.04 0.52 -1.49
N PRO A 231 3.41 -0.41 -2.40
CA PRO A 231 2.73 -1.71 -2.51
C PRO A 231 2.92 -2.58 -1.25
N VAL A 232 4.07 -2.48 -0.59
CA VAL A 232 4.37 -3.20 0.67
C VAL A 232 3.44 -2.75 1.78
N ILE A 233 3.33 -1.43 1.98
CA ILE A 233 2.45 -0.85 3.00
C ILE A 233 0.99 -1.16 2.66
N ARG A 234 0.60 -1.01 1.40
CA ARG A 234 -0.77 -1.24 0.95
C ARG A 234 -1.21 -2.69 1.17
N GLY A 235 -0.37 -3.65 0.83
CA GLY A 235 -0.61 -5.07 1.09
C GLY A 235 -0.67 -5.40 2.58
N ALA A 236 0.22 -4.82 3.38
CA ALA A 236 0.21 -4.99 4.84
C ALA A 236 -1.06 -4.41 5.51
N MET A 237 -1.58 -3.32 4.97
CA MET A 237 -2.78 -2.64 5.50
C MET A 237 -4.09 -3.17 4.90
N ASP A 238 -4.02 -4.10 3.94
CA ASP A 238 -5.17 -4.69 3.22
C ASP A 238 -6.09 -3.63 2.59
N VAL A 239 -5.49 -2.59 2.00
CA VAL A 239 -6.23 -1.48 1.40
C VAL A 239 -6.57 -1.82 -0.04
N ASP A 240 -7.82 -2.24 -0.28
CA ASP A 240 -8.36 -2.45 -1.63
C ASP A 240 -8.83 -1.12 -2.24
N ILE A 241 -8.20 -0.73 -3.34
CA ILE A 241 -8.55 0.48 -4.09
C ILE A 241 -9.39 0.19 -5.35
N LYS A 242 -9.72 -1.08 -5.60
CA LYS A 242 -10.45 -1.50 -6.80
C LYS A 242 -11.86 -0.94 -6.81
N GLY A 243 -12.18 -0.16 -7.84
CA GLY A 243 -13.47 0.52 -7.96
C GLY A 243 -13.64 1.71 -7.00
N ALA A 244 -12.58 2.11 -6.28
CA ALA A 244 -12.58 3.30 -5.44
C ALA A 244 -12.35 4.57 -6.26
N ILE A 245 -12.82 5.71 -5.75
CA ILE A 245 -12.45 7.04 -6.24
C ILE A 245 -11.25 7.49 -5.41
N LEU A 246 -10.06 7.51 -6.03
CA LEU A 246 -8.84 7.97 -5.37
C LEU A 246 -8.69 9.48 -5.51
N ILE A 247 -8.44 10.15 -4.37
CA ILE A 247 -8.25 11.58 -4.28
C ILE A 247 -6.90 11.84 -3.60
N PHE A 248 -5.97 12.44 -4.32
CA PHE A 248 -4.73 12.98 -3.75
C PHE A 248 -4.92 14.48 -3.51
N ASP A 249 -5.15 14.89 -2.26
CA ASP A 249 -5.26 16.30 -1.89
C ASP A 249 -3.89 16.86 -1.49
N GLU A 250 -3.53 18.03 -2.03
CA GLU A 250 -2.19 18.66 -1.90
C GLU A 250 -1.03 17.81 -2.47
N ALA A 251 -1.25 17.15 -3.62
CA ALA A 251 -0.35 16.18 -4.25
C ALA A 251 0.97 16.72 -4.83
N HIS A 252 1.51 17.82 -4.31
CA HIS A 252 2.75 18.42 -4.79
C HIS A 252 4.00 17.58 -4.46
N ASN A 253 3.95 16.74 -3.43
CA ASN A 253 5.04 15.86 -3.00
C ASN A 253 4.82 14.39 -3.40
N ILE A 254 3.87 14.09 -4.28
CA ILE A 254 3.55 12.72 -4.68
C ILE A 254 4.73 12.05 -5.41
N GLU A 255 5.54 12.83 -6.13
CA GLU A 255 6.74 12.35 -6.83
C GLU A 255 7.80 11.85 -5.85
N ASP A 256 8.03 12.57 -4.76
CA ASP A 256 8.99 12.19 -3.73
C ASP A 256 8.54 10.92 -3.02
N ILE A 257 7.26 10.82 -2.70
CA ILE A 257 6.67 9.66 -2.03
C ILE A 257 6.70 8.43 -2.94
N ALA A 258 6.44 8.59 -4.23
CA ALA A 258 6.56 7.50 -5.20
C ALA A 258 8.02 7.04 -5.36
N ARG A 259 8.97 7.99 -5.42
CA ARG A 259 10.40 7.70 -5.51
C ARG A 259 10.92 6.98 -4.28
N GLU A 260 10.50 7.39 -3.08
CA GLU A 260 10.84 6.71 -1.83
C GLU A 260 10.24 5.30 -1.80
N ALA A 261 8.98 5.13 -2.19
CA ALA A 261 8.32 3.82 -2.22
C ALA A 261 8.94 2.82 -3.23
N GLY A 262 9.57 3.33 -4.29
CA GLY A 262 10.25 2.53 -5.30
C GLY A 262 11.76 2.39 -5.09
N SER A 263 12.31 2.95 -4.01
CA SER A 263 13.75 2.91 -3.71
C SER A 263 14.05 1.99 -2.53
N VAL A 264 15.28 1.47 -2.48
CA VAL A 264 15.77 0.65 -1.37
C VAL A 264 17.24 0.99 -1.10
N ASP A 265 17.57 1.19 0.17
CA ASP A 265 18.94 1.33 0.66
C ASP A 265 19.28 0.09 1.50
N ILE A 266 20.38 -0.59 1.18
CA ILE A 266 20.81 -1.80 1.88
C ILE A 266 22.25 -1.63 2.34
N GLU A 267 22.46 -1.69 3.66
CA GLU A 267 23.81 -1.72 4.24
C GLU A 267 24.44 -3.12 4.08
N GLU A 268 25.77 -3.16 3.88
CA GLU A 268 26.53 -4.40 3.71
C GLU A 268 26.34 -5.38 4.87
N ASP A 269 26.28 -4.89 6.12
CA ASP A 269 26.09 -5.73 7.30
C ASP A 269 24.68 -6.33 7.38
N VAL A 270 23.67 -5.62 6.88
CA VAL A 270 22.29 -6.12 6.77
C VAL A 270 22.22 -7.22 5.71
N LEU A 271 22.89 -7.02 4.57
CA LEU A 271 22.97 -8.02 3.51
C LEU A 271 23.72 -9.28 3.95
N GLN A 272 24.80 -9.15 4.73
CA GLN A 272 25.52 -10.28 5.33
C GLN A 272 24.66 -11.07 6.32
N LYS A 273 23.88 -10.39 7.16
CA LYS A 273 22.92 -11.05 8.08
C LYS A 273 21.85 -11.82 7.31
N LEU A 274 21.30 -11.22 6.25
CA LEU A 274 20.35 -11.89 5.36
C LEU A 274 20.97 -13.15 4.73
N HIS A 275 22.21 -13.07 4.24
CA HIS A 275 22.93 -14.21 3.70
C HIS A 275 23.06 -15.36 4.71
N SER A 276 23.54 -15.07 5.93
CA SER A 276 23.69 -16.09 6.97
C SER A 276 22.36 -16.76 7.33
N GLU A 277 21.27 -16.00 7.43
CA GLU A 277 19.94 -16.58 7.68
C GLU A 277 19.46 -17.45 6.51
N LEU A 278 19.70 -17.04 5.26
CA LEU A 278 19.34 -17.84 4.09
C LEU A 278 20.13 -19.15 4.03
N GLU A 279 21.43 -19.11 4.33
CA GLU A 279 22.30 -20.30 4.39
C GLU A 279 21.82 -21.32 5.42
N GLU A 280 21.39 -20.86 6.60
CA GLU A 280 20.79 -21.72 7.63
C GLU A 280 19.46 -22.38 7.18
N LEU A 281 18.72 -21.73 6.28
CA LEU A 281 17.45 -22.22 5.76
C LEU A 281 17.57 -23.09 4.50
N CYS A 282 18.70 -23.06 3.80
CA CYS A 282 18.96 -23.89 2.61
C CYS A 282 18.71 -25.40 2.83
N PRO A 283 19.13 -26.04 3.96
CA PRO A 283 18.86 -27.45 4.21
C PRO A 283 17.37 -27.80 4.33
N ILE A 284 16.53 -26.81 4.65
CA ILE A 284 15.09 -27.00 4.88
C ILE A 284 14.34 -26.98 3.56
N ASN A 285 14.64 -25.99 2.71
CA ASN A 285 14.03 -25.89 1.38
C ASN A 285 14.98 -25.24 0.39
N ALA A 286 15.88 -26.04 -0.17
CA ALA A 286 16.86 -25.59 -1.15
C ALA A 286 16.21 -24.95 -2.38
N LEU A 287 15.02 -25.38 -2.81
CA LEU A 287 14.34 -24.80 -3.97
C LEU A 287 13.96 -23.33 -3.78
N ILE A 288 13.71 -22.91 -2.53
CA ILE A 288 13.35 -21.53 -2.19
C ILE A 288 14.60 -20.74 -1.80
N TYR A 289 15.39 -21.26 -0.87
CA TYR A 289 16.43 -20.47 -0.20
C TYR A 289 17.77 -20.48 -0.93
N GLN A 290 18.10 -21.54 -1.68
CA GLN A 290 19.38 -21.62 -2.40
C GLN A 290 19.55 -20.50 -3.44
N PRO A 291 18.56 -20.21 -4.32
CA PRO A 291 18.69 -19.12 -5.29
C PRO A 291 18.84 -17.74 -4.62
N LEU A 292 18.17 -17.55 -3.47
CA LEU A 292 18.25 -16.32 -2.70
C LEU A 292 19.60 -16.17 -1.99
N CYS A 293 20.15 -17.26 -1.46
CA CYS A 293 21.46 -17.30 -0.83
C CYS A 293 22.54 -16.95 -1.87
N GLU A 294 22.49 -17.58 -3.04
CA GLU A 294 23.42 -17.34 -4.16
C GLU A 294 23.38 -15.87 -4.61
N VAL A 295 22.19 -15.32 -4.90
CA VAL A 295 22.10 -13.92 -5.35
C VAL A 295 22.57 -12.92 -4.29
N THR A 296 22.34 -13.22 -3.01
CA THR A 296 22.80 -12.38 -1.90
C THR A 296 24.34 -12.42 -1.80
N GLN A 297 24.94 -13.60 -1.95
CA GLN A 297 26.38 -13.78 -1.97
C GLN A 297 27.04 -13.10 -3.18
N ASP A 298 26.39 -13.17 -4.34
CA ASP A 298 26.83 -12.50 -5.57
C ASP A 298 26.80 -10.98 -5.44
N LEU A 299 25.75 -10.43 -4.82
CA LEU A 299 25.67 -9.00 -4.48
C LEU A 299 26.78 -8.57 -3.53
N ILE A 300 27.03 -9.31 -2.44
CA ILE A 300 28.12 -9.02 -1.50
C ILE A 300 29.47 -9.04 -2.24
N SER A 301 29.67 -10.03 -3.11
CA SER A 301 30.90 -10.20 -3.87
C SER A 301 31.09 -9.10 -4.92
N TRP A 302 29.99 -8.65 -5.55
CA TRP A 302 29.99 -7.48 -6.44
C TRP A 302 30.35 -6.19 -5.68
N MET A 303 29.77 -5.96 -4.50
CA MET A 303 30.09 -4.81 -3.65
C MET A 303 31.58 -4.78 -3.30
N GLU A 304 32.17 -5.90 -2.88
CA GLU A 304 33.58 -5.97 -2.51
C GLU A 304 34.50 -5.76 -3.73
N ARG A 305 34.17 -6.32 -4.90
CA ARG A 305 34.92 -6.04 -6.15
C ARG A 305 34.91 -4.55 -6.49
N ARG A 306 33.72 -3.92 -6.42
CA ARG A 306 33.53 -2.52 -6.80
C ARG A 306 34.04 -1.52 -5.78
N LYS A 307 34.22 -1.92 -4.51
CA LYS A 307 34.79 -1.11 -3.42
C LYS A 307 36.13 -0.46 -3.76
N SER A 308 36.96 -1.15 -4.55
CA SER A 308 38.27 -0.67 -5.00
C SER A 308 38.18 0.36 -6.15
N THR A 309 37.07 0.39 -6.88
CA THR A 309 36.85 1.21 -8.07
C THR A 309 35.98 2.45 -7.83
N LEU A 310 35.61 2.72 -6.57
CA LEU A 310 34.71 3.83 -6.24
C LEU A 310 35.37 5.19 -6.50
N GLU A 311 34.66 6.07 -7.20
CA GLU A 311 35.11 7.43 -7.45
C GLU A 311 35.03 8.28 -6.17
N LYS A 312 36.08 9.04 -5.89
CA LYS A 312 36.11 9.99 -4.77
C LYS A 312 35.40 11.29 -5.19
N ARG A 313 34.25 11.61 -4.59
CA ARG A 313 33.53 12.86 -4.90
C ARG A 313 33.79 13.96 -3.88
N GLU A 314 33.63 13.68 -2.60
CA GLU A 314 33.82 14.66 -1.52
C GLU A 314 34.53 14.02 -0.30
N PHE A 315 34.94 14.83 0.69
CA PHE A 315 35.68 14.37 1.87
C PHE A 315 35.10 13.07 2.45
N GLN A 316 35.83 11.95 2.31
CA GLN A 316 35.49 10.62 2.82
C GLN A 316 34.21 9.96 2.24
N HIS A 317 33.67 10.48 1.15
CA HIS A 317 32.52 9.90 0.44
C HIS A 317 32.97 9.37 -0.93
N TYR A 318 32.89 8.05 -1.09
CA TYR A 318 33.19 7.36 -2.34
C TYR A 318 31.89 6.81 -2.91
N VAL A 319 31.56 7.16 -4.15
CA VAL A 319 30.28 6.80 -4.78
C VAL A 319 30.49 6.50 -6.25
N SER A 320 29.94 5.38 -6.70
CA SER A 320 29.73 5.10 -8.12
C SER A 320 28.23 4.96 -8.38
N CYS A 321 27.76 5.57 -9.47
CA CYS A 321 26.36 5.52 -9.88
C CYS A 321 26.24 5.06 -11.33
N TRP A 322 25.24 4.24 -11.60
CA TRP A 322 24.96 3.67 -12.91
C TRP A 322 23.47 3.84 -13.23
N THR A 323 23.16 4.15 -14.49
CA THR A 323 21.79 4.34 -14.99
C THR A 323 21.64 3.62 -16.33
N GLY A 324 20.41 3.31 -16.74
CA GLY A 324 20.16 2.69 -18.05
C GLY A 324 20.89 1.36 -18.21
N ASP A 325 21.41 1.11 -19.42
CA ASP A 325 22.18 -0.09 -19.77
C ASP A 325 23.39 -0.34 -18.85
N LYS A 326 23.97 0.72 -18.26
CA LYS A 326 25.09 0.55 -17.33
C LYS A 326 24.62 -0.11 -16.03
N ALA A 327 23.46 0.29 -15.50
CA ALA A 327 22.89 -0.33 -14.31
C ALA A 327 22.54 -1.81 -14.57
N ILE A 328 22.00 -2.13 -15.75
CA ILE A 328 21.74 -3.52 -16.16
C ILE A 328 23.04 -4.35 -16.13
N LYS A 329 24.12 -3.81 -16.71
CA LYS A 329 25.42 -4.52 -16.75
C LYS A 329 25.96 -4.78 -15.34
N GLU A 330 25.85 -3.81 -14.43
CA GLU A 330 26.26 -4.00 -13.04
C GLU A 330 25.43 -5.08 -12.32
N LEU A 331 24.10 -5.08 -12.52
CA LEU A 331 23.24 -6.14 -11.98
C LEU A 331 23.57 -7.51 -12.59
N GLN A 332 23.86 -7.58 -13.88
CA GLN A 332 24.29 -8.81 -14.55
C GLN A 332 25.65 -9.31 -14.03
N GLU A 333 26.57 -8.41 -13.69
CA GLU A 333 27.82 -8.76 -12.99
C GLU A 333 27.60 -9.27 -11.56
N ALA A 334 26.46 -8.96 -10.95
CA ALA A 334 25.98 -9.54 -9.70
C ALA A 334 25.01 -10.71 -9.94
N HIS A 335 24.97 -11.28 -11.15
CA HIS A 335 24.13 -12.39 -11.56
C HIS A 335 22.60 -12.15 -11.48
N ILE A 336 22.19 -10.89 -11.39
CA ILE A 336 20.80 -10.46 -11.49
C ILE A 336 20.53 -10.01 -12.93
N SER A 337 19.73 -10.79 -13.65
CA SER A 337 19.33 -10.52 -15.02
C SER A 337 17.81 -10.58 -15.15
N GLN A 338 17.27 -9.95 -16.19
CA GLN A 338 15.84 -10.02 -16.50
C GLN A 338 15.34 -11.46 -16.72
N GLN A 339 16.22 -12.39 -17.12
CA GLN A 339 15.86 -13.79 -17.37
C GLN A 339 15.74 -14.59 -16.06
N CYS A 340 16.63 -14.37 -15.09
CA CYS A 340 16.58 -15.07 -13.80
C CYS A 340 15.67 -14.39 -12.78
N PHE A 341 15.39 -13.09 -12.94
CA PHE A 341 14.61 -12.31 -11.98
C PHE A 341 13.22 -12.90 -11.66
N PRO A 342 12.41 -13.43 -12.60
CA PRO A 342 11.12 -14.03 -12.27
C PRO A 342 11.24 -15.22 -11.29
N ILE A 343 12.28 -16.04 -11.45
CA ILE A 343 12.55 -17.19 -10.57
C ILE A 343 12.93 -16.68 -9.18
N LEU A 344 13.84 -15.70 -9.12
CA LEU A 344 14.27 -15.10 -7.86
C LEU A 344 13.10 -14.42 -7.13
N LEU A 345 12.23 -13.71 -7.85
CA LEU A 345 11.04 -13.06 -7.30
C LEU A 345 10.04 -14.08 -6.74
N GLU A 346 9.85 -15.21 -7.41
CA GLU A 346 9.00 -16.30 -6.92
C GLU A 346 9.57 -16.90 -5.62
N CYS A 347 10.88 -17.16 -5.57
CA CYS A 347 11.56 -17.62 -4.37
C CYS A 347 11.43 -16.61 -3.23
N ALA A 348 11.67 -15.32 -3.50
CA ALA A 348 11.55 -14.25 -2.50
C ALA A 348 10.12 -14.16 -1.95
N THR A 349 9.11 -14.22 -2.83
CA THR A 349 7.69 -14.22 -2.43
C THR A 349 7.36 -15.39 -1.51
N LYS A 350 7.86 -16.59 -1.84
CA LYS A 350 7.67 -17.79 -1.01
C LYS A 350 8.39 -17.69 0.34
N ALA A 351 9.62 -17.19 0.36
CA ALA A 351 10.40 -16.99 1.58
C ALA A 351 9.76 -15.96 2.52
N ILE A 352 9.30 -14.83 1.98
CA ILE A 352 8.57 -13.79 2.72
C ILE A 352 7.28 -14.39 3.28
N LYS A 353 6.52 -15.10 2.44
CA LYS A 353 5.28 -15.75 2.87
C LYS A 353 5.52 -16.73 4.02
N ALA A 354 6.54 -17.59 3.92
CA ALA A 354 6.91 -18.54 4.96
C ALA A 354 7.24 -17.86 6.30
N ALA A 355 7.88 -16.69 6.27
CA ALA A 355 8.18 -15.93 7.49
C ALA A 355 6.96 -15.18 8.07
N THR A 356 5.93 -14.91 7.27
CA THR A 356 4.68 -14.31 7.73
C THR A 356 3.65 -15.33 8.21
N ASP A 357 3.82 -16.62 7.86
CA ASP A 357 2.85 -17.67 8.16
C ASP A 357 3.08 -18.25 9.57
N LEU A 358 2.35 -17.69 10.56
CA LEU A 358 2.46 -18.03 11.99
C LEU A 358 2.02 -19.47 12.33
N GLU A 359 1.44 -20.22 11.38
CA GLU A 359 0.97 -21.59 11.59
C GLU A 359 2.09 -22.63 11.46
N LEU A 360 3.26 -22.25 10.93
CA LEU A 360 4.39 -23.16 10.75
C LEU A 360 5.44 -22.94 11.84
N GLU A 361 5.65 -23.93 12.72
CA GLU A 361 6.86 -24.02 13.57
C GLU A 361 8.12 -24.35 12.76
N THR A 362 8.19 -23.91 11.50
CA THR A 362 9.34 -24.10 10.64
C THR A 362 10.29 -22.92 10.79
N PRO A 363 11.61 -23.15 10.79
CA PRO A 363 12.58 -22.06 10.73
C PRO A 363 12.29 -21.16 9.54
N HIS A 364 12.34 -19.85 9.77
CA HIS A 364 12.01 -18.83 8.79
C HIS A 364 12.90 -17.59 8.98
N LEU A 365 12.90 -16.70 7.99
CA LEU A 365 13.67 -15.46 8.02
C LEU A 365 13.24 -14.55 9.19
N SER A 366 14.18 -13.78 9.72
CA SER A 366 13.89 -12.73 10.69
C SER A 366 13.13 -11.57 10.05
N GLY A 367 12.45 -10.75 10.87
CA GLY A 367 11.71 -9.60 10.35
C GLY A 367 12.60 -8.59 9.62
N MET A 368 13.88 -8.46 10.00
CA MET A 368 14.82 -7.56 9.30
C MET A 368 15.18 -8.12 7.92
N SER A 369 15.44 -9.42 7.85
CA SER A 369 15.72 -10.12 6.59
C SER A 369 14.54 -10.08 5.63
N VAL A 370 13.32 -10.24 6.14
CA VAL A 370 12.08 -10.09 5.35
C VAL A 370 11.97 -8.69 4.76
N ILE A 371 12.13 -7.63 5.57
CA ILE A 371 12.06 -6.24 5.09
C ILE A 371 13.14 -5.96 4.04
N THR A 372 14.35 -6.46 4.26
CA THR A 372 15.47 -6.28 3.31
C THR A 372 15.16 -6.95 1.97
N LEU A 373 14.68 -8.19 2.02
CA LEU A 373 14.32 -8.97 0.84
C LEU A 373 13.13 -8.33 0.10
N GLU A 374 12.11 -7.89 0.82
CA GLU A 374 10.92 -7.23 0.27
C GLU A 374 11.28 -5.89 -0.40
N GLY A 375 12.11 -5.06 0.24
CA GLY A 375 12.59 -3.80 -0.34
C GLY A 375 13.43 -4.00 -1.60
N LEU A 376 14.36 -4.98 -1.57
CA LEU A 376 15.21 -5.33 -2.71
C LEU A 376 14.36 -5.76 -3.92
N PHE A 377 13.50 -6.75 -3.71
CA PHE A 377 12.71 -7.33 -4.79
C PHE A 377 11.60 -6.39 -5.26
N SER A 378 11.03 -5.54 -4.40
CA SER A 378 10.09 -4.48 -4.82
C SER A 378 10.76 -3.47 -5.75
N SER A 379 11.95 -2.99 -5.41
CA SER A 379 12.68 -2.01 -6.23
C SER A 379 13.13 -2.62 -7.56
N LEU A 380 13.70 -3.84 -7.54
CA LEU A 380 14.08 -4.56 -8.76
C LEU A 380 12.88 -4.91 -9.64
N THR A 381 11.72 -5.16 -9.04
CA THR A 381 10.49 -5.39 -9.77
C THR A 381 10.12 -4.19 -10.63
N TYR A 382 10.16 -2.97 -10.07
CA TYR A 382 9.92 -1.77 -10.88
C TYR A 382 11.01 -1.57 -11.94
N PHE A 383 12.27 -1.84 -11.59
CA PHE A 383 13.40 -1.74 -12.52
C PHE A 383 13.23 -2.63 -13.76
N PHE A 384 12.82 -3.89 -13.57
CA PHE A 384 12.63 -4.86 -14.66
C PHE A 384 11.21 -4.85 -15.27
N CYS A 385 10.28 -4.07 -14.70
CA CYS A 385 8.89 -4.00 -15.14
C CYS A 385 8.76 -3.61 -16.62
N ARG A 386 7.71 -4.13 -17.29
CA ARG A 386 7.40 -3.83 -18.71
C ARG A 386 8.60 -4.02 -19.64
N ASN A 387 9.29 -5.14 -19.46
CA ASN A 387 10.50 -5.47 -20.20
C ASN A 387 11.60 -4.40 -20.12
N GLY A 388 11.72 -3.73 -18.97
CA GLY A 388 12.76 -2.73 -18.73
C GLY A 388 12.45 -1.34 -19.31
N SER A 389 11.20 -1.02 -19.61
CA SER A 389 10.84 0.30 -20.15
C SER A 389 11.17 1.46 -19.19
N HIS A 390 11.37 1.17 -17.91
CA HIS A 390 11.63 2.13 -16.83
C HIS A 390 13.08 2.17 -16.36
N ILE A 391 14.00 1.44 -17.00
CA ILE A 391 15.39 1.31 -16.52
C ILE A 391 16.11 2.67 -16.45
N LEU A 392 15.76 3.61 -17.33
CA LEU A 392 16.33 4.96 -17.33
C LEU A 392 15.84 5.83 -16.16
N ASP A 393 14.73 5.45 -15.53
CA ASP A 393 14.15 6.16 -14.38
C ASP A 393 14.86 5.78 -13.06
N TYR A 394 15.69 4.74 -13.08
CA TYR A 394 16.40 4.22 -11.91
C TYR A 394 17.90 4.49 -11.96
N GLN A 395 18.46 4.71 -10.76
CA GLN A 395 19.90 4.83 -10.55
C GLN A 395 20.34 3.78 -9.53
N LEU A 396 21.23 2.89 -9.97
CA LEU A 396 21.97 2.01 -9.06
C LEU A 396 23.15 2.80 -8.50
N ALA A 397 23.34 2.78 -7.18
CA ALA A 397 24.45 3.44 -6.53
C ALA A 397 25.15 2.50 -5.54
N LEU A 398 26.48 2.59 -5.48
CA LEU A 398 27.28 1.97 -4.43
C LEU A 398 28.07 3.07 -3.74
N GLN A 399 27.85 3.19 -2.43
CA GLN A 399 28.47 4.22 -1.60
C GLN A 399 29.30 3.59 -0.48
N ARG A 400 30.48 4.18 -0.24
CA ARG A 400 31.28 3.94 0.96
C ARG A 400 31.44 5.24 1.71
N TYR A 401 31.01 5.22 2.98
CA TYR A 401 31.22 6.30 3.94
C TYR A 401 32.06 5.79 5.11
N ILE A 402 32.84 6.68 5.72
CA ILE A 402 33.59 6.37 6.94
C ILE A 402 32.68 6.71 8.12
N LYS A 403 32.20 5.70 8.86
CA LYS A 403 31.52 5.94 10.15
C LYS A 403 32.52 6.65 11.05
N ARG A 404 32.31 7.94 11.35
CA ARG A 404 33.02 8.60 12.43
C ARG A 404 32.53 7.95 13.71
N ASP A 405 33.43 7.35 14.48
CA ASP A 405 33.09 6.85 15.81
C ASP A 405 32.40 7.97 16.60
N ALA A 406 31.17 7.70 17.03
CA ALA A 406 30.46 8.52 18.00
C ALA A 406 31.08 8.30 19.38
N SER A 407 32.35 8.68 19.52
CA SER A 407 33.09 8.69 20.77
C SER A 407 33.90 9.97 20.85
N LYS A 408 33.20 11.08 21.13
CA LYS A 408 33.67 12.15 22.00
C LYS A 408 32.51 12.70 22.81
#